data_AF-V4IX39-F1
#
_entry.id   AF-V4IX39-F1
#
_cell.length_a   1.000
_cell.length_b   1.000
_cell.length_c   1.000
_cell.angle_alpha   90.00
_cell.angle_beta   90.00
_cell.angle_gamma   90.00
#
_symmetry.space_group_name_H-M   'P 1'
#
loop_
_entity.id
_entity.type
_entity.pdbx_description
1 polymer ?
#
loop_
_entity_poly.entity_id
_entity_poly.type
_entity_poly.pdbx_seq_one_letter_code
_entity_poly.pdbx_strand_id
1 'polypeptide(L)'
;FDLIGTPVSVTKTEADFHDRATSEAGGISGNAFVVQGKVDVSATQKQGQSSSETSTSAIDPLQLLIRELGGTGLTVFIDDFHYIPIQVQAELARQIKEAIRNEVSFITASVPYHSDDALRGNPDLHGRVSMIDFDYWKPAVLKRIAEIGFRELNIIDRPSVVNSLASEAAGSPQLMQFLCLNACYELGVRERSESPIDFKEDRELFEKICTVTATSADYGSVVDKMRDGPKTRGSNRNIYRTRFGWQGDVYRLLTKALSLDPPQLSFRYSSLIERISNICSDDAPSGSSVTSACYHAAQIVNDMIPSIAVEWDGETDVFDIRDPYFLFYLRWADAVDG
;
A
#
# COMPACT_ATOMS: atom_id res chain seq x y z
N PHE A 1 17.65 11.14 -17.40
CA PHE A 1 18.63 11.79 -18.29
C PHE A 1 19.92 10.99 -18.38
N ASP A 2 20.49 10.51 -17.27
CA ASP A 2 21.67 9.63 -17.29
C ASP A 2 21.47 8.34 -18.10
N LEU A 3 20.30 7.69 -17.99
CA LEU A 3 19.96 6.47 -18.73
C LEU A 3 19.85 6.66 -20.26
N ILE A 4 19.61 7.89 -20.72
CA ILE A 4 19.51 8.25 -22.14
C ILE A 4 20.75 9.02 -22.63
N GLY A 5 21.77 9.13 -21.78
CA GLY A 5 23.07 9.72 -22.13
C GLY A 5 23.09 11.25 -22.21
N THR A 6 22.08 11.96 -21.71
CA THR A 6 22.07 13.43 -21.70
C THR A 6 22.92 13.94 -20.52
N PRO A 7 24.07 14.61 -20.76
CA PRO A 7 24.87 15.14 -19.67
C PRO A 7 24.13 16.29 -19.00
N VAL A 8 23.74 16.10 -17.74
CA VAL A 8 23.25 17.19 -16.89
C VAL A 8 24.48 17.89 -16.30
N SER A 9 24.70 19.15 -16.65
CA SER A 9 25.83 19.92 -16.10
C SER A 9 25.60 20.19 -14.62
N VAL A 10 26.27 19.40 -13.77
CA VAL A 10 26.33 19.66 -12.32
C VAL A 10 27.40 20.74 -12.09
N THR A 11 27.00 21.87 -11.52
CA THR A 11 27.95 22.91 -11.09
C THR A 11 28.80 22.37 -9.95
N LYS A 12 30.01 21.91 -10.26
CA LYS A 12 31.07 21.73 -9.26
C LYS A 12 31.78 23.06 -9.12
N THR A 13 31.67 23.70 -7.96
CA THR A 13 32.53 24.83 -7.60
C THR A 13 33.86 24.27 -7.10
N GLU A 14 34.84 24.16 -7.98
CA GLU A 14 36.24 24.01 -7.56
C GLU A 14 36.78 25.41 -7.23
N ALA A 15 37.08 25.63 -5.95
CA ALA A 15 37.78 26.83 -5.51
C ALA A 15 39.28 26.54 -5.49
N ASP A 16 40.00 26.98 -6.53
CA ASP A 16 41.46 27.04 -6.51
C ASP A 16 41.90 28.17 -5.56
N PHE A 17 42.27 27.80 -4.34
CA PHE A 17 42.97 28.70 -3.43
C PHE A 17 44.45 28.76 -3.80
N HIS A 18 44.83 29.77 -4.58
CA HIS A 18 46.23 30.14 -4.70
C HIS A 18 46.64 31.02 -3.51
N ASP A 19 47.07 30.37 -2.43
CA ASP A 19 47.68 31.07 -1.30
C ASP A 19 49.14 31.37 -1.64
N ARG A 20 49.50 32.65 -1.71
CA ARG A 20 50.89 33.10 -1.85
C ARG A 20 51.35 33.64 -0.50
N ALA A 21 51.49 32.74 0.46
CA ALA A 21 52.20 33.00 1.71
C ALA A 21 53.67 32.59 1.54
N THR A 22 54.56 33.58 1.51
CA THR A 22 55.99 33.34 1.73
C THR A 22 56.22 33.03 3.21
N SER A 23 56.50 31.77 3.52
CA SER A 23 57.26 31.42 4.72
C SER A 23 58.16 30.24 4.41
N GLU A 24 59.47 30.45 4.61
CA GLU A 24 60.48 29.41 4.54
C GLU A 24 60.16 28.25 5.51
N ALA A 25 60.55 27.06 5.06
CA ALA A 25 60.65 25.79 5.79
C ALA A 25 59.36 24.95 5.95
N GLY A 26 59.21 23.99 5.04
CA GLY A 26 59.03 22.58 5.42
C GLY A 26 57.62 22.01 5.55
N GLY A 27 57.11 21.41 4.46
CA GLY A 27 56.52 20.07 4.52
C GLY A 27 55.00 19.90 4.73
N ILE A 28 54.41 19.26 3.70
CA ILE A 28 53.34 18.25 3.74
C ILE A 28 51.88 18.72 3.68
N SER A 29 51.22 18.12 2.69
CA SER A 29 49.81 18.06 2.30
C SER A 29 48.77 18.02 3.42
N GLY A 30 47.63 18.69 3.16
CA GLY A 30 46.37 18.39 3.82
C GLY A 30 45.21 19.17 3.22
N ASN A 31 44.40 18.50 2.39
CA ASN A 31 43.05 18.98 2.05
C ASN A 31 42.21 19.01 3.33
N ALA A 32 41.86 20.20 3.82
CA ALA A 32 40.92 20.37 4.91
C ALA A 32 39.65 21.04 4.39
N PHE A 33 38.64 20.19 4.17
CA PHE A 33 37.25 20.54 3.92
C PHE A 33 36.65 21.11 5.21
N VAL A 34 36.16 22.36 5.20
CA VAL A 34 35.31 22.86 6.31
C VAL A 34 34.15 23.66 5.72
N VAL A 35 32.95 23.07 5.81
CA VAL A 35 31.68 23.77 5.74
C VAL A 35 31.25 24.06 7.17
N GLN A 36 31.12 25.33 7.55
CA GLN A 36 30.16 25.73 8.58
C GLN A 36 29.94 27.24 8.58
N GLY A 37 28.69 27.64 8.37
CA GLY A 37 28.26 29.01 8.57
C GLY A 37 28.24 29.37 10.05
N LYS A 38 28.82 30.52 10.38
CA LYS A 38 28.32 31.42 11.41
C LYS A 38 28.89 32.82 11.18
N VAL A 39 28.00 33.79 11.14
CA VAL A 39 28.27 35.22 11.00
C VAL A 39 29.06 35.71 12.21
N ASP A 40 30.18 36.40 12.00
CA ASP A 40 30.56 37.53 12.84
C ASP A 40 31.47 38.51 12.09
N VAL A 41 31.14 39.79 12.25
CA VAL A 41 31.62 40.93 11.46
C VAL A 41 33.04 41.31 11.88
N SER A 42 33.96 41.31 10.93
CA SER A 42 35.15 42.17 11.00
C SER A 42 35.40 42.79 9.62
N ALA A 43 35.33 44.12 9.59
CA ALA A 43 35.48 44.92 8.39
C ALA A 43 36.93 44.87 7.91
N THR A 44 37.14 44.37 6.69
CA THR A 44 38.33 44.71 5.91
C THR A 44 37.89 44.97 4.48
N GLN A 45 37.87 46.24 4.11
CA GLN A 45 37.43 46.73 2.82
C GLN A 45 38.51 46.39 1.77
N LYS A 46 38.36 45.27 1.07
CA LYS A 46 39.09 44.98 -0.16
C LYS A 46 38.16 45.22 -1.35
N GLN A 47 38.36 46.36 -2.00
CA GLN A 47 37.69 46.71 -3.25
C GLN A 47 38.38 45.97 -4.40
N GLY A 48 37.89 44.77 -4.69
CA GLY A 48 38.24 44.01 -5.89
C GLY A 48 37.00 43.91 -6.78
N GLN A 49 37.01 44.61 -7.91
CA GLN A 49 35.93 44.51 -8.90
C GLN A 49 36.20 43.27 -9.75
N SER A 50 35.63 42.14 -9.32
CA SER A 50 35.56 40.90 -10.10
C SER A 50 34.20 40.86 -10.79
N SER A 51 34.15 41.16 -12.08
CA SER A 51 33.00 40.82 -12.91
C SER A 51 33.11 39.36 -13.33
N SER A 52 32.48 38.46 -12.57
CA SER A 52 32.18 37.11 -13.07
C SER A 52 30.81 37.16 -13.74
N GLU A 53 30.76 37.14 -15.06
CA GLU A 53 29.55 36.74 -15.77
C GLU A 53 29.38 35.22 -15.61
N THR A 54 28.73 34.81 -14.52
CA THR A 54 28.23 33.45 -14.40
C THR A 54 26.99 33.36 -15.27
N SER A 55 27.14 32.93 -16.53
CA SER A 55 26.01 32.52 -17.36
C SER A 55 25.45 31.21 -16.79
N THR A 56 24.65 31.34 -15.74
CA THR A 56 23.90 30.22 -15.20
C THR A 56 22.76 29.98 -16.19
N SER A 57 22.99 29.14 -17.20
CA SER A 57 21.88 28.58 -17.97
C SER A 57 21.12 27.68 -17.00
N ALA A 58 20.09 28.23 -16.35
CA ALA A 58 19.16 27.44 -15.58
C ALA A 58 18.56 26.42 -16.54
N ILE A 59 18.98 25.16 -16.43
CA ILE A 59 18.38 24.08 -17.20
C ILE A 59 16.93 24.02 -16.75
N ASP A 60 16.02 24.31 -17.66
CA ASP A 60 14.60 24.04 -17.45
C ASP A 60 14.39 22.51 -17.59
N PRO A 61 14.11 21.80 -16.49
CA PRO A 61 13.98 20.34 -16.52
C PRO A 61 12.86 19.85 -17.43
N LEU A 62 11.80 20.66 -17.61
CA LEU A 62 10.68 20.32 -18.48
C LEU A 62 11.07 20.44 -19.95
N GLN A 63 11.77 21.52 -20.32
CA GLN A 63 12.26 21.66 -21.70
C GLN A 63 13.30 20.59 -22.04
N LEU A 64 14.14 20.22 -21.07
CA LEU A 64 15.05 19.10 -21.22
C LEU A 64 14.27 17.79 -21.43
N LEU A 65 13.25 17.52 -20.62
CA LEU A 65 12.41 16.33 -20.76
C LEU A 65 11.76 16.25 -22.14
N ILE A 66 11.18 17.36 -22.61
CA ILE A 66 10.53 17.47 -23.91
C ILE A 66 11.53 17.23 -25.04
N ARG A 67 12.69 17.89 -24.99
CA ARG A 67 13.73 17.75 -26.02
C ARG A 67 14.22 16.30 -26.15
N GLU A 68 14.38 15.63 -25.01
CA GLU A 68 14.98 14.30 -24.98
C GLU A 68 13.97 13.17 -25.21
N LEU A 69 12.70 13.35 -24.84
CA LEU A 69 11.69 12.29 -24.89
C LEU A 69 10.57 12.51 -25.92
N GLY A 70 10.35 13.74 -26.36
CA GLY A 70 9.29 14.07 -27.32
C GLY A 70 9.43 13.27 -28.62
N GLY A 71 8.37 12.57 -29.02
CA GLY A 71 8.33 11.79 -30.25
C GLY A 71 9.22 10.54 -30.27
N THR A 72 9.91 10.21 -29.17
CA THR A 72 10.81 9.03 -29.10
C THR A 72 10.06 7.71 -28.92
N GLY A 73 8.78 7.77 -28.51
CA GLY A 73 8.01 6.60 -28.09
C GLY A 73 8.34 6.10 -26.67
N LEU A 74 9.31 6.72 -25.99
CA LEU A 74 9.58 6.43 -24.58
C LEU A 74 8.47 6.99 -23.69
N THR A 75 8.16 6.27 -22.62
CA THR A 75 7.13 6.64 -21.65
C THR A 75 7.74 6.91 -20.29
N VAL A 76 7.38 8.03 -19.69
CA VAL A 76 7.74 8.39 -18.31
C VAL A 76 6.76 7.70 -17.37
N PHE A 77 7.25 6.78 -16.54
CA PHE A 77 6.46 6.14 -15.50
C PHE A 77 6.69 6.84 -14.16
N ILE A 78 5.62 7.32 -13.54
CA ILE A 78 5.64 7.89 -12.19
C ILE A 78 4.89 6.93 -11.27
N ASP A 79 5.64 6.22 -10.45
CA ASP A 79 5.08 5.32 -9.44
C ASP A 79 4.68 6.08 -8.17
N ASP A 80 3.73 5.51 -7.42
CA ASP A 80 3.22 6.05 -6.15
C ASP A 80 2.97 7.57 -6.13
N PHE A 81 2.32 8.10 -7.16
CA PHE A 81 2.06 9.53 -7.32
C PHE A 81 1.37 10.17 -6.10
N HIS A 82 0.55 9.40 -5.39
CA HIS A 82 -0.17 9.81 -4.19
C HIS A 82 0.72 10.24 -3.01
N TYR A 83 2.01 9.85 -2.95
CA TYR A 83 2.93 10.34 -1.91
C TYR A 83 3.43 11.76 -2.16
N ILE A 84 3.26 12.28 -3.38
CA ILE A 84 3.66 13.66 -3.70
C ILE A 84 2.74 14.62 -2.94
N PRO A 85 3.24 15.67 -2.27
CA PRO A 85 2.39 16.63 -1.59
C PRO A 85 1.37 17.26 -2.55
N ILE A 86 0.11 17.42 -2.12
CA ILE A 86 -0.99 17.90 -2.99
C ILE A 86 -0.69 19.20 -3.74
N GLN A 87 0.04 20.13 -3.10
CA GLN A 87 0.45 21.41 -3.70
C GLN A 87 1.44 21.20 -4.85
N VAL A 88 2.29 20.18 -4.77
CA VAL A 88 3.26 19.80 -5.80
C VAL A 88 2.57 19.00 -6.91
N GLN A 89 1.59 18.17 -6.58
CA GLN A 89 0.83 17.40 -7.58
C GLN A 89 0.16 18.31 -8.62
N ALA A 90 -0.43 19.43 -8.19
CA ALA A 90 -1.07 20.40 -9.09
C ALA A 90 -0.07 21.02 -10.08
N GLU A 91 1.12 21.40 -9.60
CA GLU A 91 2.18 21.93 -10.46
C GLU A 91 2.72 20.84 -11.41
N LEU A 92 2.92 19.62 -10.91
CA LEU A 92 3.36 18.49 -11.71
C LEU A 92 2.35 18.15 -12.82
N ALA A 93 1.04 18.17 -12.52
CA ALA A 93 -0.01 17.99 -13.52
C ALA A 93 0.06 19.04 -14.64
N ARG A 94 0.38 20.30 -14.29
CA ARG A 94 0.59 21.39 -15.26
C ARG A 94 1.80 21.15 -16.15
N GLN A 95 2.89 20.63 -15.60
CA GLN A 95 4.11 20.30 -16.37
C GLN A 95 3.90 19.07 -17.26
N ILE A 96 3.24 18.03 -16.75
CA ILE A 96 2.87 16.82 -17.52
C ILE A 96 2.01 17.23 -18.73
N LYS A 97 1.05 18.14 -18.56
CA LYS A 97 0.24 18.68 -19.65
C LYS A 97 1.10 19.29 -20.77
N GLU A 98 2.10 20.09 -20.42
CA GLU A 98 3.00 20.69 -21.41
C GLU A 98 3.86 19.64 -22.11
N ALA A 99 4.37 18.65 -21.37
CA ALA A 99 5.15 17.55 -21.94
C ALA A 99 4.31 16.68 -22.90
N ILE A 100 3.07 16.35 -22.56
CA ILE A 100 2.14 15.60 -23.42
C ILE A 100 1.84 16.37 -24.72
N ARG A 101 1.73 17.70 -24.66
CA ARG A 101 1.57 18.54 -25.87
C ARG A 101 2.74 18.44 -26.84
N ASN A 102 3.91 18.07 -26.34
CA ASN A 102 5.13 17.87 -27.12
C ASN A 102 5.47 16.37 -27.27
N GLU A 103 4.45 15.52 -27.34
CA GLU A 103 4.57 14.09 -27.65
C GLU A 103 5.40 13.27 -26.65
N VAL A 104 5.46 13.70 -25.39
CA VAL A 104 5.98 12.88 -24.29
C VAL A 104 4.85 12.03 -23.72
N SER A 105 5.08 10.72 -23.64
CA SER A 105 4.13 9.76 -23.06
C SER A 105 4.34 9.64 -21.55
N PHE A 106 3.25 9.53 -20.78
CA PHE A 106 3.28 9.35 -19.33
C PHE A 106 2.37 8.20 -18.89
N ILE A 107 2.80 7.45 -17.88
CA ILE A 107 1.97 6.55 -17.10
C ILE A 107 2.17 6.92 -15.63
N THR A 108 1.07 7.05 -14.88
CA THR A 108 1.10 7.38 -13.45
C THR A 108 0.36 6.29 -12.68
N ALA A 109 1.01 5.71 -11.66
CA ALA A 109 0.37 4.83 -10.70
C ALA A 109 0.05 5.59 -9.42
N SER A 110 -1.17 5.43 -8.92
CA SER A 110 -1.66 6.16 -7.75
C SER A 110 -2.75 5.36 -7.05
N VAL A 111 -2.82 5.45 -5.72
CA VAL A 111 -3.93 4.90 -4.95
C VAL A 111 -4.97 6.02 -4.79
N PRO A 112 -6.22 5.82 -5.25
CA PRO A 112 -7.24 6.85 -5.24
C PRO A 112 -7.77 7.04 -3.81
N TYR A 113 -7.12 7.90 -3.02
CA TYR A 113 -7.61 8.19 -1.66
C TYR A 113 -8.59 9.36 -1.59
N HIS A 114 -8.62 10.27 -2.57
CA HIS A 114 -9.52 11.42 -2.52
C HIS A 114 -10.12 11.78 -3.88
N SER A 115 -11.27 12.45 -3.84
CA SER A 115 -11.98 13.10 -4.96
C SER A 115 -11.15 14.14 -5.73
N ASP A 116 -9.90 14.38 -5.34
CA ASP A 116 -8.99 15.40 -5.85
C ASP A 116 -7.63 14.81 -6.29
N ASP A 117 -7.64 13.70 -7.01
CA ASP A 117 -6.45 13.35 -7.80
C ASP A 117 -6.22 14.49 -8.79
N ALA A 118 -5.15 15.26 -8.58
CA ALA A 118 -4.84 16.46 -9.36
C ALA A 118 -4.75 16.19 -10.87
N LEU A 119 -4.54 14.94 -11.28
CA LEU A 119 -4.61 14.52 -12.69
C LEU A 119 -6.05 14.29 -13.15
N ARG A 120 -6.91 13.69 -12.32
CA ARG A 120 -8.33 13.42 -12.60
C ARG A 120 -9.18 14.68 -12.60
N GLY A 121 -8.93 15.58 -11.65
CA GLY A 121 -9.68 16.83 -11.46
C GLY A 121 -9.26 17.95 -12.40
N ASN A 122 -8.19 17.78 -13.19
CA ASN A 122 -7.68 18.83 -14.07
C ASN A 122 -8.48 18.90 -15.38
N PRO A 123 -9.30 19.94 -15.61
CA PRO A 123 -10.14 20.03 -16.80
C PRO A 123 -9.33 20.07 -18.10
N ASP A 124 -8.07 20.51 -18.04
CA ASP A 124 -7.21 20.64 -19.21
C ASP A 124 -6.56 19.32 -19.66
N LEU A 125 -6.54 18.32 -18.77
CA LEU A 125 -6.09 16.95 -19.08
C LEU A 125 -7.25 16.08 -19.59
N HIS A 126 -8.47 16.60 -19.56
CA HIS A 126 -9.66 15.91 -20.03
C HIS A 126 -9.53 15.52 -21.51
N GLY A 127 -9.84 14.26 -21.83
CA GLY A 127 -9.71 13.69 -23.17
C GLY A 127 -8.27 13.37 -23.63
N ARG A 128 -7.25 13.69 -22.81
CA ARG A 128 -5.83 13.33 -23.06
C ARG A 128 -5.30 12.27 -22.10
N VAL A 129 -6.05 11.99 -21.04
CA VAL A 129 -5.75 10.96 -20.04
C VAL A 129 -6.71 9.80 -20.23
N SER A 130 -6.16 8.59 -20.26
CA SER A 130 -6.93 7.35 -20.12
C SER A 130 -6.68 6.81 -18.72
N MET A 131 -7.75 6.49 -18.01
CA MET A 131 -7.68 5.94 -16.67
C MET A 131 -7.96 4.44 -16.72
N ILE A 132 -7.11 3.68 -16.03
CA ILE A 132 -7.31 2.25 -15.81
C ILE A 132 -7.46 2.08 -14.31
N ASP A 133 -8.70 1.90 -13.86
CA ASP A 133 -8.99 1.62 -12.47
C ASP A 133 -8.80 0.12 -12.21
N PHE A 134 -8.08 -0.22 -11.15
CA PHE A 134 -7.91 -1.58 -10.68
C PHE A 134 -8.85 -1.84 -9.51
N ASP A 135 -9.78 -2.77 -9.71
CA ASP A 135 -10.63 -3.33 -8.66
C ASP A 135 -10.00 -4.67 -8.17
N TYR A 136 -10.62 -5.30 -7.18
CA TYR A 136 -10.26 -6.64 -6.72
C TYR A 136 -10.19 -7.63 -7.87
N TRP A 137 -9.14 -8.46 -7.85
CA TRP A 137 -8.90 -9.42 -8.92
C TRP A 137 -9.88 -10.57 -8.84
N LYS A 138 -10.48 -10.91 -9.99
CA LYS A 138 -11.38 -12.07 -10.08
C LYS A 138 -10.60 -13.36 -9.77
N PRO A 139 -11.26 -14.38 -9.17
CA PRO A 139 -10.60 -15.64 -8.84
C PRO A 139 -9.84 -16.27 -10.01
N ALA A 140 -10.37 -16.21 -11.24
CA ALA A 140 -9.68 -16.75 -12.42
C ALA A 140 -8.31 -16.12 -12.68
N VAL A 141 -8.15 -14.82 -12.41
CA VAL A 141 -6.89 -14.10 -12.60
C VAL A 141 -5.94 -14.37 -11.43
N LEU A 142 -6.46 -14.41 -10.19
CA LEU A 142 -5.66 -14.73 -9.01
C LEU A 142 -5.02 -16.12 -9.10
N LYS A 143 -5.78 -17.14 -9.54
CA LYS A 143 -5.27 -18.50 -9.71
C LYS A 143 -4.07 -18.58 -10.64
N ARG A 144 -4.00 -17.67 -11.62
CA ARG A 144 -2.89 -17.62 -12.56
C ARG A 144 -1.55 -17.34 -11.88
N ILE A 145 -1.56 -16.61 -10.76
CA ILE A 145 -0.37 -16.35 -9.94
C ILE A 145 0.21 -17.67 -9.43
N ALA A 146 -0.64 -18.52 -8.82
CA ALA A 146 -0.24 -19.85 -8.36
C ALA A 146 0.22 -20.73 -9.51
N GLU A 147 -0.58 -20.84 -10.58
CA GLU A 147 -0.30 -21.74 -11.71
C GLU A 147 1.04 -21.43 -12.41
N ILE A 148 1.38 -20.15 -12.56
CA ILE A 148 2.67 -19.74 -13.14
C ILE A 148 3.79 -19.99 -12.13
N GLY A 149 3.63 -19.51 -10.89
CA GLY A 149 4.68 -19.60 -9.86
C GLY A 149 5.03 -21.04 -9.49
N PHE A 150 4.04 -21.89 -9.24
CA PHE A 150 4.24 -23.30 -8.90
C PHE A 150 4.87 -24.09 -10.05
N ARG A 151 4.46 -23.82 -11.30
CA ARG A 151 5.09 -24.44 -12.48
C ARG A 151 6.57 -24.09 -12.59
N GLU A 152 6.95 -22.83 -12.33
CA GLU A 152 8.36 -22.42 -12.37
C GLU A 152 9.19 -23.09 -11.27
N LEU A 153 8.56 -23.55 -10.19
CA LEU A 153 9.20 -24.27 -9.09
C LEU A 153 9.14 -25.80 -9.22
N ASN A 154 8.58 -26.32 -10.31
CA ASN A 154 8.31 -27.76 -10.52
C ASN A 154 7.35 -28.35 -9.46
N ILE A 155 6.40 -27.54 -8.98
CA ILE A 155 5.30 -27.95 -8.12
C ILE A 155 4.10 -28.29 -9.00
N ILE A 156 3.50 -29.46 -8.78
CA ILE A 156 2.25 -29.89 -9.40
C ILE A 156 1.11 -29.42 -8.48
N ASP A 157 0.40 -28.40 -8.90
CA ASP A 157 -0.71 -27.81 -8.18
C ASP A 157 -2.05 -28.45 -8.55
N ARG A 158 -2.90 -28.69 -7.53
CA ARG A 158 -4.25 -29.22 -7.73
C ARG A 158 -5.25 -28.07 -7.79
N PRO A 159 -6.28 -28.14 -8.66
CA PRO A 159 -7.29 -27.09 -8.74
C PRO A 159 -7.97 -26.77 -7.41
N SER A 160 -8.19 -27.77 -6.54
CA SER A 160 -8.79 -27.53 -5.20
C SER A 160 -7.91 -26.64 -4.34
N VAL A 161 -6.60 -26.95 -4.24
CA VAL A 161 -5.62 -26.14 -3.49
C VAL A 161 -5.57 -24.70 -4.00
N VAL A 162 -5.45 -24.54 -5.32
CA VAL A 162 -5.38 -23.21 -5.95
C VAL A 162 -6.68 -22.42 -5.78
N ASN A 163 -7.83 -23.10 -5.80
CA ASN A 163 -9.12 -22.48 -5.48
C ASN A 163 -9.18 -21.99 -4.04
N SER A 164 -8.69 -22.79 -3.08
CA SER A 164 -8.67 -22.41 -1.66
C SER A 164 -7.76 -21.21 -1.42
N LEU A 165 -6.54 -21.20 -1.98
CA LEU A 165 -5.63 -20.04 -1.87
C LEU A 165 -6.24 -18.78 -2.49
N ALA A 166 -6.85 -18.90 -3.67
CA ALA A 166 -7.50 -17.76 -4.34
C ALA A 166 -8.74 -17.26 -3.59
N SER A 167 -9.47 -18.14 -2.91
CA SER A 167 -10.60 -17.77 -2.06
C SER A 167 -10.14 -16.96 -0.85
N GLU A 168 -9.09 -17.42 -0.17
CA GLU A 168 -8.50 -16.70 0.98
C GLU A 168 -7.84 -15.39 0.61
N ALA A 169 -7.29 -15.28 -0.61
CA ALA A 169 -6.70 -14.05 -1.09
C ALA A 169 -7.71 -12.90 -1.24
N ALA A 170 -9.02 -13.19 -1.24
CA ALA A 170 -10.10 -12.20 -1.27
C ALA A 170 -9.87 -11.07 -2.29
N GLY A 171 -9.48 -11.42 -3.52
CA GLY A 171 -9.24 -10.43 -4.58
C GLY A 171 -7.88 -9.74 -4.57
N SER A 172 -7.03 -9.95 -3.55
CA SER A 172 -5.71 -9.34 -3.45
C SER A 172 -4.64 -10.17 -4.16
N PRO A 173 -4.00 -9.65 -5.23
CA PRO A 173 -2.88 -10.33 -5.87
C PRO A 173 -1.66 -10.45 -4.94
N GLN A 174 -1.44 -9.46 -4.09
CA GLN A 174 -0.33 -9.47 -3.12
C GLN A 174 -0.52 -10.56 -2.07
N LEU A 175 -1.73 -10.70 -1.51
CA LEU A 175 -2.04 -11.75 -0.56
C LEU A 175 -1.97 -13.13 -1.22
N MET A 176 -2.46 -13.26 -2.46
CA MET A 176 -2.32 -14.50 -3.24
C MET A 176 -0.86 -14.90 -3.45
N GLN A 177 0.01 -13.96 -3.83
CA GLN A 177 1.45 -14.20 -3.95
C GLN A 177 2.06 -14.63 -2.62
N PHE A 178 1.65 -14.00 -1.52
CA PHE A 178 2.20 -14.29 -0.21
C PHE A 178 1.75 -15.66 0.34
N LEU A 179 0.49 -16.02 0.13
CA LEU A 179 -0.03 -17.37 0.37
C LEU A 179 0.74 -18.42 -0.43
N CYS A 180 1.01 -18.16 -1.72
CA CYS A 180 1.80 -19.07 -2.56
C CYS A 180 3.25 -19.19 -2.05
N LEU A 181 3.86 -18.08 -1.62
CA LEU A 181 5.21 -18.07 -1.05
C LEU A 181 5.28 -18.91 0.23
N ASN A 182 4.34 -18.71 1.16
CA ASN A 182 4.28 -19.49 2.40
C ASN A 182 3.97 -20.96 2.12
N ALA A 183 3.14 -21.27 1.11
CA ALA A 183 2.95 -22.63 0.63
C ALA A 183 4.27 -23.28 0.17
N CYS A 184 5.08 -22.57 -0.62
CA CYS A 184 6.41 -23.06 -0.98
C CYS A 184 7.28 -23.31 0.26
N TYR A 185 7.24 -22.40 1.24
CA TYR A 185 8.01 -22.55 2.46
C TYR A 185 7.62 -23.78 3.28
N GLU A 186 6.33 -24.02 3.44
CA GLU A 186 5.77 -25.15 4.17
C GLU A 186 5.97 -26.48 3.44
N LEU A 187 6.03 -26.47 2.10
CA LEU A 187 6.42 -27.62 1.29
C LEU A 187 7.94 -27.87 1.27
N GLY A 188 8.74 -27.01 1.93
CA GLY A 188 10.21 -27.12 1.92
C GLY A 188 10.87 -26.68 0.62
N VAL A 189 10.14 -26.01 -0.28
CA VAL A 189 10.63 -25.53 -1.57
C VAL A 189 11.25 -24.14 -1.41
N ARG A 190 12.54 -24.02 -1.70
CA ARG A 190 13.30 -22.74 -1.66
C ARG A 190 13.80 -22.30 -3.03
N GLU A 191 13.95 -23.26 -3.94
CA GLU A 191 14.35 -23.07 -5.33
C GLU A 191 13.61 -24.11 -6.18
N ARG A 192 13.77 -24.03 -7.51
CA ARG A 192 13.12 -24.99 -8.41
C ARG A 192 13.58 -26.41 -8.11
N SER A 193 12.62 -27.29 -7.82
CA SER A 193 12.92 -28.70 -7.52
C SER A 193 13.34 -29.48 -8.78
N GLU A 194 14.35 -30.34 -8.66
CA GLU A 194 14.76 -31.26 -9.74
C GLU A 194 13.65 -32.29 -10.05
N SER A 195 12.91 -32.72 -9.02
CA SER A 195 11.81 -33.68 -9.14
C SER A 195 10.45 -33.02 -8.85
N PRO A 196 9.36 -33.41 -9.56
CA PRO A 196 8.07 -32.79 -9.33
C PRO A 196 7.54 -32.98 -7.91
N ILE A 197 7.09 -31.90 -7.27
CA ILE A 197 6.51 -31.93 -5.93
C ILE A 197 4.98 -31.83 -6.04
N ASP A 198 4.26 -32.85 -5.55
CA ASP A 198 2.79 -32.88 -5.61
C ASP A 198 2.18 -32.09 -4.45
N PHE A 199 1.63 -30.91 -4.73
CA PHE A 199 0.93 -30.11 -3.73
C PHE A 199 -0.52 -30.61 -3.59
N LYS A 200 -0.68 -31.58 -2.70
CA LYS A 200 -1.98 -32.21 -2.40
C LYS A 200 -2.81 -31.35 -1.46
N GLU A 201 -4.12 -31.56 -1.53
CA GLU A 201 -5.05 -31.00 -0.57
C GLU A 201 -4.86 -31.67 0.79
N ASP A 202 -4.35 -30.88 1.74
CA ASP A 202 -4.10 -31.28 3.11
C ASP A 202 -4.55 -30.11 4.00
N ARG A 203 -5.49 -30.40 4.89
CA ARG A 203 -6.11 -29.40 5.76
C ARG A 203 -5.12 -28.82 6.75
N GLU A 204 -4.29 -29.65 7.39
CA GLU A 204 -3.35 -29.20 8.41
C GLU A 204 -2.27 -28.31 7.77
N LEU A 205 -1.79 -28.71 6.58
CA LEU A 205 -0.87 -27.89 5.80
C LEU A 205 -1.50 -26.55 5.41
N PHE A 206 -2.74 -26.56 4.94
CA PHE A 206 -3.45 -25.35 4.55
C PHE A 206 -3.66 -24.39 5.72
N GLU A 207 -4.14 -24.89 6.86
CA GLU A 207 -4.27 -24.11 8.10
C GLU A 207 -2.93 -23.51 8.50
N LYS A 208 -1.83 -24.28 8.46
CA LYS A 208 -0.48 -23.79 8.76
C LYS A 208 -0.03 -22.67 7.82
N ILE A 209 -0.23 -22.83 6.51
CA ILE A 209 0.08 -21.80 5.52
C ILE A 209 -0.66 -20.51 5.85
N CYS A 210 -1.96 -20.61 6.15
CA CYS A 210 -2.78 -19.45 6.44
C CYS A 210 -2.40 -18.77 7.76
N THR A 211 -2.18 -19.52 8.84
CA THR A 211 -1.76 -18.98 10.15
C THR A 211 -0.40 -18.28 10.07
N VAL A 212 0.60 -18.86 9.39
CA VAL A 212 1.91 -18.22 9.19
C VAL A 212 1.77 -16.94 8.38
N THR A 213 0.95 -16.97 7.32
CA THR A 213 0.64 -15.79 6.51
C THR A 213 -0.01 -14.69 7.36
N ALA A 214 -0.95 -15.05 8.24
CA ALA A 214 -1.68 -14.11 9.08
C ALA A 214 -0.80 -13.48 10.16
N THR A 215 0.19 -14.22 10.68
CA THR A 215 1.17 -13.71 11.65
C THR A 215 1.98 -12.52 11.11
N SER A 216 2.10 -12.41 9.78
CA SER A 216 2.82 -11.31 9.14
C SER A 216 1.97 -10.04 8.98
N ALA A 217 0.67 -10.10 9.31
CA ALA A 217 -0.22 -8.94 9.30
C ALA A 217 -0.40 -8.40 10.75
N ASP A 218 -0.23 -7.09 10.93
CA ASP A 218 -0.29 -6.43 12.24
C ASP A 218 -1.70 -5.86 12.52
N TYR A 219 -2.68 -6.74 12.71
CA TYR A 219 -4.07 -6.35 13.04
C TYR A 219 -4.53 -6.81 14.44
N GLY A 220 -3.66 -7.42 15.25
CA GLY A 220 -4.06 -8.00 16.54
C GLY A 220 -4.72 -6.99 17.48
N SER A 221 -4.06 -5.84 17.70
CA SER A 221 -4.60 -4.78 18.56
C SER A 221 -5.87 -4.14 17.99
N VAL A 222 -6.01 -4.10 16.67
CA VAL A 222 -7.18 -3.58 15.96
C VAL A 222 -8.38 -4.51 16.17
N VAL A 223 -8.19 -5.82 15.94
CA VAL A 223 -9.22 -6.84 16.13
C VAL A 223 -9.63 -6.95 17.60
N ASP A 224 -8.68 -6.87 18.54
CA ASP A 224 -8.99 -6.86 19.97
C ASP A 224 -9.89 -5.67 20.34
N LYS A 225 -9.57 -4.45 19.88
CA LYS A 225 -10.42 -3.29 20.16
C LYS A 225 -11.76 -3.35 19.44
N MET A 226 -11.80 -3.86 18.20
CA MET A 226 -13.05 -4.07 17.46
C MET A 226 -13.96 -5.05 18.21
N ARG A 227 -13.39 -6.16 18.71
CA ARG A 227 -14.07 -7.17 19.51
C ARG A 227 -14.57 -6.61 20.85
N ASP A 228 -13.79 -5.74 21.49
CA ASP A 228 -14.14 -5.10 22.76
C ASP A 228 -15.18 -3.98 22.59
N GLY A 229 -15.26 -3.36 21.41
CA GLY A 229 -16.18 -2.27 21.11
C GLY A 229 -15.99 -1.00 21.98
N PRO A 230 -16.86 0.02 21.82
CA PRO A 230 -16.74 1.30 22.52
C PRO A 230 -17.15 1.18 24.00
N LYS A 231 -16.39 1.80 24.91
CA LYS A 231 -16.65 1.77 26.37
C LYS A 231 -18.12 1.94 26.74
N THR A 232 -18.66 1.03 27.55
CA THR A 232 -20.05 1.06 28.01
C THR A 232 -20.31 2.26 28.93
N ARG A 233 -21.40 3.01 28.68
CA ARG A 233 -21.85 4.11 29.53
C ARG A 233 -23.21 3.76 30.14
N GLY A 234 -23.24 3.44 31.43
CA GLY A 234 -24.49 3.26 32.19
C GLY A 234 -25.02 1.82 32.21
N SER A 235 -25.33 1.22 31.06
CA SER A 235 -25.86 -0.16 30.99
C SER A 235 -24.82 -1.17 30.48
N ASN A 236 -24.90 -2.39 31.02
CA ASN A 236 -24.16 -3.53 30.48
C ASN A 236 -24.72 -3.90 29.10
N ARG A 237 -23.83 -4.32 28.19
CA ARG A 237 -24.25 -4.85 26.89
C ARG A 237 -24.91 -6.22 27.07
N ASN A 238 -25.89 -6.52 26.22
CA ASN A 238 -26.50 -7.85 26.18
C ASN A 238 -25.46 -8.89 25.74
N ILE A 239 -25.49 -10.04 26.42
CA ILE A 239 -24.61 -11.18 26.14
C ILE A 239 -25.44 -12.32 25.54
N TYR A 240 -24.93 -12.90 24.46
CA TYR A 240 -25.58 -13.95 23.70
C TYR A 240 -24.75 -15.23 23.77
N ARG A 241 -25.42 -16.39 23.86
CA ARG A 241 -24.79 -17.70 23.82
C ARG A 241 -24.58 -18.14 22.39
N THR A 242 -23.41 -18.72 22.11
CA THR A 242 -23.05 -19.17 20.77
C THR A 242 -23.04 -20.69 20.66
N ARG A 243 -23.20 -21.17 19.42
CA ARG A 243 -23.07 -22.60 19.07
C ARG A 243 -21.63 -23.12 19.19
N PHE A 244 -20.66 -22.22 19.38
CA PHE A 244 -19.23 -22.51 19.54
C PHE A 244 -18.82 -22.73 21.00
N GLY A 245 -19.77 -22.72 21.95
CA GLY A 245 -19.49 -23.01 23.36
C GLY A 245 -19.01 -21.80 24.18
N TRP A 246 -18.91 -20.61 23.57
CA TRP A 246 -18.62 -19.35 24.25
C TRP A 246 -19.81 -18.38 24.22
N GLN A 247 -19.72 -17.28 24.97
CA GLN A 247 -20.73 -16.22 25.00
C GLN A 247 -20.09 -14.84 24.79
N GLY A 248 -20.82 -13.91 24.17
CA GLY A 248 -20.29 -12.59 23.88
C GLY A 248 -21.37 -11.57 23.53
N ASP A 249 -20.98 -10.31 23.46
CA ASP A 249 -21.86 -9.23 23.01
C ASP A 249 -21.89 -9.13 21.47
N VAL A 250 -22.63 -8.14 20.97
CA VAL A 250 -22.79 -7.90 19.53
C VAL A 250 -21.46 -7.66 18.79
N TYR A 251 -20.43 -7.11 19.45
CA TYR A 251 -19.12 -6.86 18.83
C TYR A 251 -18.35 -8.16 18.65
N ARG A 252 -18.32 -9.01 19.69
CA ARG A 252 -17.74 -10.36 19.57
C ARG A 252 -18.42 -11.18 18.47
N LEU A 253 -19.76 -11.12 18.42
CA LEU A 253 -20.54 -11.81 17.38
C LEU A 253 -20.24 -11.26 15.98
N LEU A 254 -20.15 -9.93 15.83
CA LEU A 254 -19.81 -9.29 14.57
C LEU A 254 -18.42 -9.72 14.07
N THR A 255 -17.40 -9.63 14.93
CA THR A 255 -16.03 -10.06 14.60
C THR A 255 -16.01 -11.53 14.16
N LYS A 256 -16.72 -12.41 14.88
CA LYS A 256 -16.84 -13.82 14.48
C LYS A 256 -17.60 -14.00 13.16
N ALA A 257 -18.70 -13.26 12.93
CA ALA A 257 -19.49 -13.38 11.71
C ALA A 257 -18.70 -13.02 10.44
N LEU A 258 -17.82 -12.03 10.54
CA LEU A 258 -16.94 -11.60 9.45
C LEU A 258 -15.81 -12.61 9.18
N SER A 259 -15.39 -13.40 10.16
CA SER A 259 -14.35 -14.42 9.97
C SER A 259 -14.86 -15.74 9.40
N LEU A 260 -16.17 -15.99 9.41
CA LEU A 260 -16.73 -17.24 8.89
C LEU A 260 -16.70 -17.35 7.36
N ASP A 261 -16.70 -18.59 6.88
CA ASP A 261 -16.86 -18.90 5.47
C ASP A 261 -18.25 -18.54 4.91
N PRO A 262 -18.33 -18.20 3.61
CA PRO A 262 -17.22 -17.91 2.71
C PRO A 262 -16.57 -16.53 3.00
N PRO A 263 -15.28 -16.31 2.70
CA PRO A 263 -14.68 -14.98 2.80
C PRO A 263 -15.39 -14.01 1.86
N GLN A 264 -15.78 -12.85 2.37
CA GLN A 264 -16.49 -11.80 1.63
C GLN A 264 -15.90 -10.45 2.01
N LEU A 265 -15.69 -9.59 1.02
CA LEU A 265 -15.27 -8.20 1.25
C LEU A 265 -16.45 -7.25 1.42
N SER A 266 -17.68 -7.68 1.10
CA SER A 266 -18.87 -6.85 1.19
C SER A 266 -20.01 -7.64 1.81
N PHE A 267 -20.56 -7.12 2.90
CA PHE A 267 -21.63 -7.73 3.66
C PHE A 267 -22.84 -6.82 3.66
N ARG A 268 -23.87 -7.20 2.88
CA ARG A 268 -25.19 -6.59 3.02
C ARG A 268 -25.79 -6.95 4.38
N TYR A 269 -26.55 -6.03 4.95
CA TYR A 269 -27.20 -6.20 6.24
C TYR A 269 -27.94 -7.54 6.41
N SER A 270 -28.74 -7.96 5.42
CA SER A 270 -29.47 -9.24 5.52
C SER A 270 -28.53 -10.45 5.67
N SER A 271 -27.46 -10.49 4.88
CA SER A 271 -26.45 -11.56 4.94
C SER A 271 -25.67 -11.52 6.26
N LEU A 272 -25.38 -10.33 6.79
CA LEU A 272 -24.65 -10.18 8.03
C LEU A 272 -25.49 -10.61 9.25
N ILE A 273 -26.77 -10.22 9.28
CA ILE A 273 -27.72 -10.66 10.30
C ILE A 273 -27.88 -12.18 10.28
N GLU A 274 -28.01 -12.78 9.09
CA GLU A 274 -28.10 -14.23 8.96
C GLU A 274 -26.86 -14.94 9.51
N ARG A 275 -25.65 -14.44 9.18
CA ARG A 275 -24.40 -14.96 9.74
C ARG A 275 -24.37 -14.87 11.27
N ILE A 276 -24.73 -13.71 11.83
CA ILE A 276 -24.77 -13.50 13.28
C ILE A 276 -25.81 -14.42 13.95
N SER A 277 -26.99 -14.56 13.35
CA SER A 277 -28.06 -15.42 13.87
C SER A 277 -27.63 -16.90 13.86
N ASN A 278 -26.90 -17.34 12.83
CA ASN A 278 -26.37 -18.70 12.74
C ASN A 278 -25.29 -18.99 13.79
N ILE A 279 -24.58 -17.98 14.29
CA ILE A 279 -23.65 -18.12 15.41
C ILE A 279 -24.40 -18.31 16.74
N CYS A 280 -25.56 -17.68 16.90
CA CYS A 280 -26.33 -17.67 18.14
C CYS A 280 -27.09 -18.98 18.37
N SER A 281 -27.13 -19.44 19.62
CA SER A 281 -27.84 -20.67 20.02
C SER A 281 -29.34 -20.45 20.17
N ASP A 282 -29.70 -19.36 20.85
CA ASP A 282 -31.07 -19.04 21.28
C ASP A 282 -31.49 -17.69 20.69
N ASP A 283 -31.24 -16.60 21.42
CA ASP A 283 -31.53 -15.23 21.00
C ASP A 283 -30.37 -14.62 20.20
N ALA A 284 -30.71 -13.77 19.23
CA ALA A 284 -29.77 -12.99 18.43
C ALA A 284 -29.91 -11.49 18.73
N PRO A 285 -28.84 -10.70 18.53
CA PRO A 285 -28.93 -9.25 18.67
C PRO A 285 -29.94 -8.64 17.71
N SER A 286 -30.59 -7.55 18.15
CA SER A 286 -31.51 -6.81 17.27
C SER A 286 -30.77 -6.20 16.08
N GLY A 287 -31.50 -6.00 14.98
CA GLY A 287 -30.98 -5.34 13.79
C GLY A 287 -30.30 -4.00 14.07
N SER A 288 -30.96 -3.15 14.85
CA SER A 288 -30.41 -1.85 15.29
C SER A 288 -29.10 -1.98 16.07
N SER A 289 -28.95 -3.04 16.88
CA SER A 289 -27.72 -3.30 17.62
C SER A 289 -26.60 -3.70 16.68
N VAL A 290 -26.88 -4.49 15.63
CA VAL A 290 -25.88 -4.90 14.63
C VAL A 290 -25.47 -3.73 13.75
N THR A 291 -26.40 -2.90 13.30
CA THR A 291 -26.10 -1.67 12.54
C THR A 291 -25.21 -0.72 13.35
N SER A 292 -25.54 -0.49 14.62
CA SER A 292 -24.69 0.32 15.51
C SER A 292 -23.31 -0.30 15.73
N ALA A 293 -23.24 -1.63 15.86
CA ALA A 293 -21.96 -2.33 15.98
C ALA A 293 -21.10 -2.17 14.71
N CYS A 294 -21.69 -2.27 13.52
CA CYS A 294 -21.00 -2.06 12.24
C CYS A 294 -20.41 -0.65 12.14
N TYR A 295 -21.22 0.37 12.42
CA TYR A 295 -20.76 1.76 12.43
C TYR A 295 -19.59 1.97 13.40
N HIS A 296 -19.71 1.52 14.64
CA HIS A 296 -18.66 1.69 15.64
C HIS A 296 -17.41 0.85 15.36
N ALA A 297 -17.58 -0.36 14.85
CA ALA A 297 -16.45 -1.19 14.43
C ALA A 297 -15.65 -0.50 13.31
N ALA A 298 -16.34 0.10 12.33
CA ALA A 298 -15.68 0.83 11.26
C ALA A 298 -14.87 2.02 11.77
N GLN A 299 -15.43 2.80 12.72
CA GLN A 299 -14.71 3.87 13.38
C GLN A 299 -13.49 3.36 14.15
N ILE A 300 -13.65 2.32 14.97
CA ILE A 300 -12.57 1.76 15.78
C ILE A 300 -11.41 1.28 14.91
N VAL A 301 -11.71 0.56 13.83
CA VAL A 301 -10.69 0.06 12.91
C VAL A 301 -9.95 1.23 12.28
N ASN A 302 -10.66 2.14 11.61
CA ASN A 302 -10.03 3.23 10.86
C ASN A 302 -9.34 4.28 11.75
N ASP A 303 -9.72 4.43 13.03
CA ASP A 303 -9.01 5.29 13.99
C ASP A 303 -7.64 4.72 14.40
N MET A 304 -7.40 3.42 14.18
CA MET A 304 -6.17 2.74 14.58
C MET A 304 -5.15 2.55 13.46
N ILE A 305 -5.55 2.75 12.20
CA ILE A 305 -4.70 2.52 11.04
C ILE A 305 -4.71 3.76 10.13
N PRO A 306 -3.65 4.00 9.34
CA PRO A 306 -3.53 5.21 8.52
C PRO A 306 -4.43 5.19 7.27
N SER A 307 -4.96 4.03 6.90
CA SER A 307 -5.80 3.80 5.72
C SER A 307 -7.22 3.40 6.10
N ILE A 308 -8.15 3.46 5.14
CA ILE A 308 -9.51 2.95 5.35
C ILE A 308 -9.49 1.44 5.11
N ALA A 309 -9.56 0.62 6.16
CA ALA A 309 -9.64 -0.84 6.02
C ALA A 309 -11.08 -1.35 5.96
N VAL A 310 -12.03 -0.61 6.53
CA VAL A 310 -13.45 -0.99 6.55
C VAL A 310 -14.33 0.23 6.41
N GLU A 311 -15.55 0.03 5.93
CA GLU A 311 -16.52 1.09 5.71
C GLU A 311 -17.92 0.57 6.05
N TRP A 312 -18.72 1.41 6.69
CA TRP A 312 -20.14 1.16 6.89
C TRP A 312 -20.93 2.24 6.15
N ASP A 313 -21.67 1.83 5.13
CA ASP A 313 -22.62 2.68 4.42
C ASP A 313 -24.00 2.50 5.05
N GLY A 314 -24.46 3.52 5.79
CA GLY A 314 -25.77 3.54 6.44
C GLY A 314 -26.94 3.85 5.50
N GLU A 315 -26.69 4.31 4.26
CA GLU A 315 -27.75 4.50 3.27
C GLU A 315 -28.08 3.20 2.55
N THR A 316 -27.05 2.39 2.25
CA THR A 316 -27.22 1.11 1.54
C THR A 316 -27.20 -0.11 2.46
N ASP A 317 -26.95 0.09 3.75
CA ASP A 317 -26.85 -0.96 4.78
C ASP A 317 -25.80 -2.03 4.41
N VAL A 318 -24.60 -1.57 4.04
CA VAL A 318 -23.47 -2.42 3.61
C VAL A 318 -22.24 -2.18 4.49
N PHE A 319 -21.66 -3.27 4.98
CA PHE A 319 -20.34 -3.28 5.61
C PHE A 319 -19.30 -3.79 4.62
N ASP A 320 -18.44 -2.90 4.13
CA ASP A 320 -17.36 -3.23 3.22
C ASP A 320 -16.03 -3.33 3.97
N ILE A 321 -15.29 -4.41 3.72
CA ILE A 321 -13.90 -4.55 4.08
C ILE A 321 -13.08 -4.15 2.85
N ARG A 322 -12.40 -3.00 2.95
CA ARG A 322 -11.56 -2.44 1.90
C ARG A 322 -10.17 -3.09 1.87
N ASP A 323 -9.70 -3.60 2.99
CA ASP A 323 -8.40 -4.26 3.09
C ASP A 323 -8.52 -5.80 3.20
N PRO A 324 -8.14 -6.55 2.15
CA PRO A 324 -8.11 -8.01 2.17
C PRO A 324 -7.23 -8.61 3.25
N TYR A 325 -6.14 -7.94 3.66
CA TYR A 325 -5.29 -8.42 4.76
C TYR A 325 -6.00 -8.35 6.11
N PHE A 326 -6.86 -7.35 6.32
CA PHE A 326 -7.69 -7.27 7.51
C PHE A 326 -8.71 -8.42 7.58
N LEU A 327 -9.42 -8.69 6.48
CA LEU A 327 -10.31 -9.87 6.39
C LEU A 327 -9.54 -11.16 6.62
N PHE A 328 -8.40 -11.33 5.97
CA PHE A 328 -7.58 -12.52 6.10
C PHE A 328 -7.10 -12.73 7.55
N TYR A 329 -6.69 -11.66 8.24
CA TYR A 329 -6.32 -11.71 9.64
C TYR A 329 -7.50 -12.10 10.54
N LEU A 330 -8.70 -11.55 10.33
CA LEU A 330 -9.91 -11.94 11.07
C LEU A 330 -10.18 -13.45 10.98
N ARG A 331 -9.85 -14.07 9.85
CA ARG A 331 -10.13 -15.49 9.58
C ARG A 331 -9.13 -16.44 10.23
N TRP A 332 -7.86 -16.07 10.24
CA TRP A 332 -6.76 -17.00 10.54
C TRP A 332 -5.93 -16.64 11.76
N ALA A 333 -6.19 -15.49 12.39
CA ALA A 333 -5.61 -15.17 13.68
C ALA A 333 -6.44 -15.79 14.82
N ASP A 334 -5.75 -16.32 15.83
CA ASP A 334 -6.35 -16.87 17.06
C ASP A 334 -7.22 -15.85 17.82
N ALA A 335 -7.08 -14.55 17.51
CA ALA A 335 -7.78 -13.44 18.16
C ALA A 335 -9.32 -13.48 18.01
N VAL A 336 -9.86 -14.24 17.05
CA VAL A 336 -11.29 -14.30 16.76
C VAL A 336 -11.99 -15.52 17.36
N ASP A 337 -11.24 -16.48 17.87
CA ASP A 337 -11.77 -17.69 18.51
C ASP A 337 -11.79 -17.56 20.04
N GLY A 338 -12.92 -17.06 20.57
CA GLY A 338 -13.34 -17.21 21.97
C GLY A 338 -12.56 -16.43 23.03
#